data_AF-A0A9X2JHZ4-F1
#
_entry.id   AF-A0A9X2JHZ4-F1
#
_cell.length_a   1.000
_cell.length_b   1.000
_cell.length_c   1.000
_cell.angle_alpha   90.00
_cell.angle_beta   90.00
_cell.angle_gamma   90.00
#
_symmetry.space_group_name_H-M   'P 1'
#
loop_
_entity.id
_entity.type
_entity.pdbx_description
1 polymer ?
#
loop_
_entity_poly.entity_id
_entity_poly.type
_entity_poly.pdbx_seq_one_letter_code
_entity_poly.pdbx_strand_id
1 'polypeptide(L)'
;MKTYTCQCGTPLFFGNRQCVECGLDAGWCDVCSETAAVSPEGTCVSCGTSVVPCANRTTYDVCNCFVDASLAEPGTLCRSCGMTTMVPDTSLPANVRRWALLEAAKRRLLYDFRTVGYPDDQLTALPPLAFRFLSDTPDKHVVTGHANGVITINTSEADPVHRESTRQQFGEPHRTLIGHMRHETGHFFWMREIEGRRDAEATRLFGDADANPYAETMKQYYEQGPPEDWNEQFISTYAASHPWEDFAETYAFYLDMRAVLDTLRWNAPEQVQDLGDDLPSMLATYCSAGIVLNEINRTMGLTDLVPEVVPPAVVSKLQFVHDVFESLRTGVVSQS
;
A
#
# COMPACT_ATOMS: atom_id res chain seq x y z
N MET A 1 -0.72 1.73 -11.48
CA MET A 1 -2.04 2.36 -11.30
C MET A 1 -2.62 2.79 -12.64
N LYS A 2 -3.80 2.28 -12.95
CA LYS A 2 -4.57 2.59 -14.16
C LYS A 2 -4.98 4.07 -14.22
N THR A 3 -4.86 4.65 -15.39
CA THR A 3 -5.44 5.95 -15.74
C THR A 3 -6.75 5.71 -16.49
N TYR A 4 -7.77 6.49 -16.16
CA TYR A 4 -9.11 6.41 -16.71
C TYR A 4 -9.38 7.61 -17.62
N THR A 5 -10.51 7.63 -18.30
CA THR A 5 -10.88 8.72 -19.22
C THR A 5 -12.25 9.25 -18.86
N CYS A 6 -12.38 10.57 -18.75
CA CYS A 6 -13.67 11.24 -18.57
C CYS A 6 -14.47 11.19 -19.89
N GLN A 7 -15.80 11.36 -19.83
CA GLN A 7 -16.63 11.44 -21.06
C GLN A 7 -16.23 12.57 -22.02
N CYS A 8 -15.56 13.62 -21.53
CA CYS A 8 -15.03 14.69 -22.39
C CYS A 8 -13.68 14.33 -23.04
N GLY A 9 -13.15 13.14 -22.81
CA GLY A 9 -11.85 12.68 -23.34
C GLY A 9 -10.65 13.02 -22.46
N THR A 10 -10.82 13.85 -21.41
CA THR A 10 -9.72 14.20 -20.50
C THR A 10 -9.34 13.04 -19.58
N PRO A 11 -8.04 12.75 -19.37
CA PRO A 11 -7.60 11.74 -18.41
C PRO A 11 -8.10 11.98 -16.98
N LEU A 12 -8.48 10.90 -16.30
CA LEU A 12 -8.81 10.85 -14.88
C LEU A 12 -7.81 9.93 -14.17
N PHE A 13 -7.10 10.48 -13.20
CA PHE A 13 -6.19 9.76 -12.32
C PHE A 13 -6.92 9.31 -11.06
N PHE A 14 -6.43 8.26 -10.42
CA PHE A 14 -7.05 7.61 -9.25
C PHE A 14 -7.47 8.57 -8.12
N GLY A 15 -6.73 9.67 -7.92
CA GLY A 15 -7.00 10.67 -6.88
C GLY A 15 -7.93 11.81 -7.31
N ASN A 16 -8.39 11.88 -8.57
CA ASN A 16 -9.22 12.98 -9.03
C ASN A 16 -10.56 13.02 -8.26
N ARG A 17 -11.00 14.25 -8.01
CA ARG A 17 -12.32 14.58 -7.45
C ARG A 17 -13.26 15.26 -8.43
N GLN A 18 -12.69 15.80 -9.49
CA GLN A 18 -13.37 16.52 -10.55
C GLN A 18 -12.54 16.37 -11.83
N CYS A 19 -13.20 16.39 -12.98
CA CYS A 19 -12.54 16.55 -14.27
C CYS A 19 -12.09 18.01 -14.43
N VAL A 20 -10.82 18.22 -14.77
CA VAL A 20 -10.25 19.56 -14.93
C VAL A 20 -10.76 20.31 -16.16
N GLU A 21 -11.30 19.59 -17.15
CA GLU A 21 -11.80 20.18 -18.40
C GLU A 21 -13.31 20.46 -18.34
N CYS A 22 -14.13 19.43 -18.13
CA CYS A 22 -15.60 19.59 -18.15
C CYS A 22 -16.22 19.93 -16.79
N GLY A 23 -15.44 19.94 -15.71
CA GLY A 23 -15.91 20.30 -14.37
C GLY A 23 -16.85 19.28 -13.71
N LEU A 24 -17.13 18.14 -14.33
CA LEU A 24 -17.92 17.09 -13.67
C LEU A 24 -17.21 16.52 -12.45
N ASP A 25 -17.99 16.20 -11.43
CA ASP A 25 -17.53 15.42 -10.30
C ASP A 25 -16.90 14.12 -10.79
N ALA A 26 -15.81 13.72 -10.16
CA ALA A 26 -15.10 12.49 -10.51
C ALA A 26 -14.59 11.79 -9.25
N GLY A 27 -14.34 10.49 -9.35
CA GLY A 27 -13.89 9.72 -8.21
C GLY A 27 -13.98 8.23 -8.42
N TRP A 28 -13.51 7.49 -7.42
CA TRP A 28 -13.57 6.03 -7.43
C TRP A 28 -15.00 5.54 -7.21
N CYS A 29 -15.55 4.77 -8.15
CA CYS A 29 -16.85 4.14 -8.00
C CYS A 29 -16.68 2.75 -7.37
N ASP A 30 -17.23 2.53 -6.17
CA ASP A 30 -17.13 1.22 -5.50
C ASP A 30 -17.88 0.11 -6.25
N VAL A 31 -18.84 0.45 -7.11
CA VAL A 31 -19.62 -0.52 -7.89
C VAL A 31 -18.76 -1.14 -9.00
N CYS A 32 -18.22 -0.30 -9.90
CA CYS A 32 -17.44 -0.78 -11.05
C CYS A 32 -15.93 -0.79 -10.81
N SER A 33 -15.48 -0.24 -9.69
CA SER A 33 -14.07 -0.22 -9.30
C SER A 33 -13.18 0.53 -10.29
N GLU A 34 -13.67 1.69 -10.74
CA GLU A 34 -12.99 2.57 -11.66
C GLU A 34 -13.05 4.02 -11.18
N THR A 35 -12.07 4.83 -11.58
CA THR A 35 -12.22 6.28 -11.45
C THR A 35 -13.06 6.78 -12.62
N ALA A 36 -14.23 7.33 -12.31
CA ALA A 36 -15.18 7.78 -13.32
C ALA A 36 -15.67 9.19 -13.01
N ALA A 37 -16.16 9.88 -14.05
CA ALA A 37 -17.00 11.06 -13.87
C ALA A 37 -18.39 10.63 -13.38
N VAL A 38 -19.06 11.53 -12.67
CA VAL A 38 -20.43 11.37 -12.19
C VAL A 38 -21.28 12.49 -12.78
N SER A 39 -22.42 12.13 -13.38
CA SER A 39 -23.34 13.10 -13.96
C SER A 39 -23.99 13.97 -12.87
N PRO A 40 -24.57 15.13 -13.22
CA PRO A 40 -25.31 15.96 -12.26
C PRO A 40 -26.45 15.22 -11.55
N GLU A 41 -27.03 14.20 -12.19
CA GLU A 41 -28.09 13.34 -11.63
C GLU A 41 -27.55 12.25 -10.69
N GLY A 42 -26.24 12.19 -10.46
CA GLY A 42 -25.61 11.20 -9.60
C GLY A 42 -25.40 9.85 -10.29
N THR A 43 -25.20 9.81 -11.61
CA THR A 43 -24.93 8.55 -12.33
C THR A 43 -23.44 8.40 -12.63
N CYS A 44 -22.84 7.26 -12.24
CA CYS A 44 -21.48 6.91 -12.64
C CYS A 44 -21.42 6.73 -14.16
N VAL A 45 -20.62 7.54 -14.84
CA VAL A 45 -20.54 7.52 -16.31
C VAL A 45 -19.94 6.22 -16.85
N SER A 46 -19.08 5.53 -16.08
CA SER A 46 -18.46 4.27 -16.51
C SER A 46 -19.47 3.10 -16.52
N CYS A 47 -20.24 2.90 -15.45
CA CYS A 47 -21.12 1.73 -15.31
C CYS A 47 -22.62 2.02 -15.40
N GLY A 48 -23.03 3.29 -15.47
CA GLY A 48 -24.43 3.70 -15.54
C GLY A 48 -25.21 3.54 -14.23
N THR A 49 -24.56 3.13 -13.14
CA THR A 49 -25.21 2.97 -11.83
C THR A 49 -25.42 4.33 -11.17
N SER A 50 -26.58 4.52 -10.55
CA SER A 50 -26.81 5.65 -9.65
C SER A 50 -25.94 5.51 -8.40
N VAL A 51 -25.17 6.54 -8.11
CA VAL A 51 -24.20 6.56 -7.02
C VAL A 51 -24.32 7.84 -6.20
N VAL A 52 -23.97 7.76 -4.93
CA VAL A 52 -23.87 8.91 -4.03
C VAL A 52 -22.46 9.02 -3.47
N PRO A 53 -21.97 10.23 -3.13
CA PRO A 53 -20.64 10.37 -2.55
C PRO A 53 -20.57 9.70 -1.17
N CYS A 54 -19.43 9.08 -0.87
CA CYS A 54 -19.13 8.54 0.46
C CYS A 54 -19.31 9.63 1.54
N ALA A 55 -19.84 9.28 2.72
CA ALA A 55 -20.07 10.26 3.79
C ALA A 55 -18.80 11.02 4.22
N ASN A 56 -17.63 10.37 4.20
CA ASN A 56 -16.35 11.04 4.46
C ASN A 56 -15.89 11.99 3.35
N ARG A 57 -16.39 11.82 2.10
CA ARG A 57 -16.17 12.78 1.01
C ARG A 57 -16.95 14.06 1.27
N THR A 58 -18.22 13.95 1.66
CA THR A 58 -19.08 15.12 1.88
C THR A 58 -18.86 15.81 3.21
N THR A 59 -18.61 15.06 4.29
CA THR A 59 -18.50 15.63 5.64
C THR A 59 -17.14 16.27 5.92
N TYR A 60 -16.06 15.63 5.47
CA TYR A 60 -14.69 16.00 5.87
C TYR A 60 -13.77 16.28 4.69
N ASP A 61 -14.23 16.04 3.46
CA ASP A 61 -13.42 16.19 2.26
C ASP A 61 -12.11 15.35 2.30
N VAL A 62 -12.16 14.12 2.83
CA VAL A 62 -10.99 13.20 2.93
C VAL A 62 -11.03 11.99 1.98
N CYS A 63 -12.17 11.77 1.33
CA CYS A 63 -12.41 10.66 0.42
C CYS A 63 -12.80 11.14 -0.99
N ASN A 64 -12.47 10.37 -2.03
CA ASN A 64 -12.94 10.63 -3.40
C ASN A 64 -13.89 9.54 -3.93
N CYS A 65 -14.35 8.60 -3.10
CA CYS A 65 -15.19 7.50 -3.53
C CYS A 65 -16.69 7.85 -3.63
N PHE A 66 -17.39 7.08 -4.46
CA PHE A 66 -18.83 7.01 -4.60
C PHE A 66 -19.32 5.59 -4.30
N VAL A 67 -20.49 5.47 -3.70
CA VAL A 67 -21.15 4.21 -3.33
C VAL A 67 -22.46 4.03 -4.07
N ASP A 68 -22.95 2.80 -4.19
CA ASP A 68 -24.25 2.49 -4.80
C ASP A 68 -25.38 3.22 -4.09
N ALA A 69 -26.13 4.05 -4.83
CA ALA A 69 -27.23 4.83 -4.27
C ALA A 69 -28.38 3.96 -3.76
N SER A 70 -28.57 2.76 -4.30
CA SER A 70 -29.63 1.83 -3.88
C SER A 70 -29.36 1.16 -2.53
N LEU A 71 -28.09 1.17 -2.09
CA LEU A 71 -27.65 0.59 -0.82
C LEU A 71 -27.26 1.67 0.21
N ALA A 72 -27.34 2.94 -0.16
CA ALA A 72 -26.84 4.04 0.65
C ALA A 72 -27.93 4.62 1.56
N GLU A 73 -27.54 4.86 2.80
CA GLU A 73 -28.28 5.58 3.82
C GLU A 73 -27.47 6.81 4.25
N PRO A 74 -28.06 7.79 4.96
CA PRO A 74 -27.31 8.89 5.54
C PRO A 74 -26.12 8.39 6.39
N GLY A 75 -24.91 8.78 6.02
CA GLY A 75 -23.68 8.35 6.70
C GLY A 75 -22.99 7.12 6.10
N THR A 76 -23.50 6.52 5.02
CA THR A 76 -22.84 5.38 4.35
C THR A 76 -21.41 5.72 3.92
N LEU A 77 -20.47 4.85 4.30
CA LEU A 77 -19.07 4.93 3.93
C LEU A 77 -18.78 4.05 2.72
N CYS A 78 -17.82 4.46 1.88
CA CYS A 78 -17.23 3.58 0.87
C CYS A 78 -16.45 2.44 1.54
N ARG A 79 -16.18 1.38 0.78
CA ARG A 79 -15.44 0.21 1.26
C ARG A 79 -14.16 0.60 1.97
N SER A 80 -13.37 1.50 1.37
CA SER A 80 -12.11 1.95 1.96
C SER A 80 -12.34 2.66 3.29
N CYS A 81 -13.21 3.68 3.33
CA CYS A 81 -13.47 4.43 4.56
C CYS A 81 -14.11 3.55 5.65
N GLY A 82 -14.91 2.55 5.29
CA GLY A 82 -15.47 1.57 6.24
C GLY A 82 -14.44 0.74 6.98
N MET A 83 -13.22 0.61 6.44
CA MET A 83 -12.10 -0.08 7.12
C MET A 83 -11.41 0.81 8.17
N THR A 84 -11.68 2.12 8.22
CA THR A 84 -11.12 3.00 9.26
C THR A 84 -12.03 2.99 10.49
N THR A 85 -11.57 2.32 11.54
CA THR A 85 -12.33 2.16 12.80
C THR A 85 -12.12 3.31 13.78
N MET A 86 -11.02 4.04 13.66
CA MET A 86 -10.77 5.27 14.42
C MET A 86 -10.07 6.30 13.54
N VAL A 87 -10.49 7.55 13.69
CA VAL A 87 -9.98 8.74 12.99
C VAL A 87 -9.43 9.73 14.03
N PRO A 88 -8.51 10.64 13.65
CA PRO A 88 -8.02 11.64 14.59
C PRO A 88 -9.10 12.67 14.93
N ASP A 89 -8.87 13.49 15.95
CA ASP A 89 -9.78 14.58 16.34
C ASP A 89 -10.03 15.52 15.14
N THR A 90 -11.26 15.48 14.62
CA THR A 90 -11.69 16.20 13.42
C THR A 90 -12.00 17.68 13.70
N SER A 91 -12.03 18.10 14.96
CA SER A 91 -12.14 19.52 15.32
C SER A 91 -10.87 20.31 14.97
N LEU A 92 -9.74 19.63 14.78
CA LEU A 92 -8.46 20.21 14.41
C LEU A 92 -8.25 20.11 12.89
N PRO A 93 -8.20 21.22 12.14
CA PRO A 93 -8.06 21.18 10.68
C PRO A 93 -6.79 20.47 10.18
N ALA A 94 -5.69 20.51 10.97
CA ALA A 94 -4.46 19.81 10.63
C ALA A 94 -4.64 18.27 10.65
N ASN A 95 -5.44 17.76 11.58
CA ASN A 95 -5.73 16.33 11.67
C ASN A 95 -6.58 15.87 10.49
N VAL A 96 -7.57 16.67 10.06
CA VAL A 96 -8.36 16.35 8.87
C VAL A 96 -7.49 16.28 7.61
N ARG A 97 -6.53 17.21 7.45
CA ARG A 97 -5.57 17.16 6.32
C ARG A 97 -4.68 15.92 6.36
N ARG A 98 -4.11 15.59 7.53
CA ARG A 98 -3.28 14.39 7.72
C ARG A 98 -4.08 13.11 7.46
N TRP A 99 -5.32 13.06 7.94
CA TRP A 99 -6.26 11.97 7.69
C TRP A 99 -6.55 11.81 6.20
N ALA A 100 -6.78 12.90 5.45
CA ALA A 100 -6.98 12.84 4.00
C ALA A 100 -5.81 12.18 3.26
N LEU A 101 -4.57 12.49 3.67
CA LEU A 101 -3.36 11.88 3.09
C LEU A 101 -3.27 10.38 3.40
N LEU A 102 -3.59 9.99 4.64
CA LEU A 102 -3.63 8.58 5.05
C LEU A 102 -4.72 7.80 4.32
N GLU A 103 -5.93 8.36 4.19
CA GLU A 103 -7.01 7.75 3.42
C GLU A 103 -6.64 7.61 1.94
N ALA A 104 -5.94 8.59 1.36
CA ALA A 104 -5.44 8.51 -0.01
C ALA A 104 -4.40 7.38 -0.17
N ALA A 105 -3.45 7.26 0.76
CA ALA A 105 -2.46 6.19 0.76
C ALA A 105 -3.11 4.81 0.89
N LYS A 106 -4.06 4.66 1.83
CA LYS A 106 -4.82 3.42 2.03
C LYS A 106 -5.61 3.03 0.78
N ARG A 107 -6.28 3.97 0.11
CA ARG A 107 -7.01 3.67 -1.14
C ARG A 107 -6.07 3.11 -2.22
N ARG A 108 -4.85 3.64 -2.32
CA ARG A 108 -3.83 3.10 -3.24
C ARG A 108 -3.39 1.69 -2.84
N LEU A 109 -3.17 1.43 -1.56
CA LEU A 109 -2.87 0.07 -1.07
C LEU A 109 -3.99 -0.92 -1.43
N LEU A 110 -5.26 -0.55 -1.21
CA LEU A 110 -6.39 -1.43 -1.57
C LEU A 110 -6.49 -1.65 -3.08
N TYR A 111 -6.09 -0.68 -3.91
CA TYR A 111 -5.94 -0.87 -5.34
C TYR A 111 -4.79 -1.85 -5.66
N ASP A 112 -3.66 -1.76 -4.96
CA ASP A 112 -2.52 -2.68 -5.12
C ASP A 112 -2.94 -4.12 -4.81
N PHE A 113 -3.69 -4.35 -3.71
CA PHE A 113 -4.25 -5.67 -3.38
C PHE A 113 -5.09 -6.27 -4.51
N ARG A 114 -5.93 -5.46 -5.15
CA ARG A 114 -6.71 -5.92 -6.32
C ARG A 114 -5.83 -6.22 -7.52
N THR A 115 -4.78 -5.43 -7.72
CA THR A 115 -3.83 -5.59 -8.83
C THR A 115 -3.01 -6.86 -8.71
N VAL A 116 -2.69 -7.28 -7.47
CA VAL A 116 -2.02 -8.56 -7.20
C VAL A 116 -2.99 -9.73 -6.99
N GLY A 117 -4.30 -9.49 -7.12
CA GLY A 117 -5.33 -10.52 -7.03
C GLY A 117 -5.61 -11.01 -5.61
N TYR A 118 -5.30 -10.22 -4.58
CA TYR A 118 -5.64 -10.56 -3.20
C TYR A 118 -7.16 -10.57 -3.02
N PRO A 119 -7.77 -11.67 -2.53
CA PRO A 119 -9.22 -11.79 -2.47
C PRO A 119 -9.84 -10.82 -1.46
N ASP A 120 -10.93 -10.18 -1.90
CA ASP A 120 -11.65 -9.19 -1.10
C ASP A 120 -12.28 -9.76 0.18
N ASP A 121 -12.68 -11.03 0.16
CA ASP A 121 -13.25 -11.72 1.31
C ASP A 121 -12.21 -11.89 2.43
N GLN A 122 -10.94 -12.12 2.09
CA GLN A 122 -9.85 -12.19 3.08
C GLN A 122 -9.63 -10.88 3.83
N LEU A 123 -9.88 -9.73 3.19
CA LEU A 123 -9.82 -8.42 3.86
C LEU A 123 -10.92 -8.24 4.91
N THR A 124 -12.03 -8.97 4.77
CA THR A 124 -13.21 -8.87 5.66
C THR A 124 -13.37 -10.05 6.61
N ALA A 125 -12.68 -11.16 6.37
CA ALA A 125 -12.70 -12.35 7.21
C ALA A 125 -12.14 -12.05 8.61
N LEU A 126 -12.69 -12.67 9.66
CA LEU A 126 -12.23 -12.42 11.03
C LEU A 126 -10.79 -12.94 11.26
N PRO A 127 -9.90 -12.16 11.91
CA PRO A 127 -10.05 -10.73 12.23
C PRO A 127 -9.88 -9.83 10.98
N PRO A 128 -10.80 -8.91 10.67
CA PRO A 128 -10.77 -8.17 9.41
C PRO A 128 -9.59 -7.21 9.37
N LEU A 129 -9.14 -6.85 8.17
CA LEU A 129 -8.19 -5.74 8.00
C LEU A 129 -8.89 -4.44 8.39
N ALA A 130 -8.38 -3.77 9.41
CA ALA A 130 -8.89 -2.50 9.90
C ALA A 130 -7.76 -1.49 10.07
N PHE A 131 -8.10 -0.21 9.99
CA PHE A 131 -7.17 0.90 10.17
C PHE A 131 -7.58 1.78 11.34
N ARG A 132 -6.60 2.31 12.04
CA ARG A 132 -6.73 3.34 13.07
C ARG A 132 -5.74 4.45 12.78
N PHE A 133 -6.26 5.65 12.53
CA PHE A 133 -5.45 6.84 12.36
C PHE A 133 -5.57 7.68 13.62
N LEU A 134 -4.51 7.72 14.41
CA LEU A 134 -4.52 8.32 15.74
C LEU A 134 -3.45 9.41 15.83
N SER A 135 -3.72 10.42 16.66
CA SER A 135 -2.73 11.47 16.97
C SER A 135 -2.21 11.26 18.39
N ASP A 136 -0.96 11.67 18.60
CA ASP A 136 -0.41 11.79 19.94
C ASP A 136 -1.27 12.73 20.79
N THR A 137 -1.39 12.41 22.07
CA THR A 137 -1.89 13.32 23.10
C THR A 137 -0.75 13.64 24.07
N PRO A 138 -0.86 14.69 24.89
CA PRO A 138 0.17 15.01 25.89
C PRO A 138 0.52 13.82 26.81
N ASP A 139 -0.43 12.93 27.05
CA ASP A 139 -0.27 11.78 27.97
C ASP A 139 0.01 10.46 27.24
N LYS A 140 -0.11 10.40 25.91
CA LYS A 140 -0.01 9.15 25.16
C LYS A 140 0.62 9.35 23.79
N HIS A 141 1.76 8.69 23.59
CA HIS A 141 2.34 8.51 22.27
C HIS A 141 1.67 7.33 21.54
N VAL A 142 1.29 7.54 20.29
CA VAL A 142 0.73 6.53 19.39
C VAL A 142 1.88 5.85 18.67
N VAL A 143 2.00 4.54 18.88
CA VAL A 143 2.94 3.69 18.15
C VAL A 143 2.27 3.24 16.85
N THR A 144 2.97 3.46 15.72
CA THR A 144 2.61 2.86 14.43
C THR A 144 2.94 1.38 14.47
N GLY A 145 2.02 0.54 14.01
CA GLY A 145 2.20 -0.91 14.06
C GLY A 145 0.93 -1.68 13.70
N HIS A 146 1.04 -3.00 13.69
CA HIS A 146 -0.08 -3.91 13.52
C HIS A 146 -0.43 -4.65 14.83
N ALA A 147 -1.71 -4.99 15.01
CA ALA A 147 -2.14 -5.94 16.04
C ALA A 147 -3.50 -6.57 15.68
N ASN A 148 -3.58 -7.90 15.61
CA ASN A 148 -4.83 -8.67 15.43
C ASN A 148 -5.73 -8.15 14.27
N GLY A 149 -5.17 -7.95 13.08
CA GLY A 149 -5.90 -7.40 11.93
C GLY A 149 -5.96 -5.88 11.87
N VAL A 150 -5.50 -5.17 12.90
CA VAL A 150 -5.63 -3.72 12.98
C VAL A 150 -4.29 -3.03 12.73
N ILE A 151 -4.22 -2.24 11.67
CA ILE A 151 -3.10 -1.36 11.35
C ILE A 151 -3.32 0.01 12.01
N THR A 152 -2.43 0.39 12.90
CA THR A 152 -2.44 1.71 13.54
C THR A 152 -1.34 2.56 12.92
N ILE A 153 -1.69 3.74 12.41
CA ILE A 153 -0.72 4.72 11.91
C ILE A 153 -0.84 6.00 12.73
N ASN A 154 0.28 6.48 13.26
CA ASN A 154 0.33 7.81 13.86
C ASN A 154 0.17 8.87 12.77
N THR A 155 -0.78 9.79 12.96
CA THR A 155 -1.04 10.89 12.03
C THR A 155 0.14 11.85 11.86
N SER A 156 1.11 11.84 12.77
CA SER A 156 2.39 12.55 12.59
C SER A 156 3.14 12.08 11.34
N GLU A 157 2.98 10.83 10.91
CA GLU A 157 3.60 10.30 9.69
C GLU A 157 3.11 11.04 8.43
N ALA A 158 1.94 11.65 8.48
CA ALA A 158 1.40 12.46 7.39
C ALA A 158 1.86 13.93 7.44
N ASP A 159 2.68 14.29 8.41
CA ASP A 159 3.40 15.57 8.43
C ASP A 159 4.71 15.45 7.63
N PRO A 160 4.87 16.19 6.52
CA PRO A 160 6.06 16.10 5.69
C PRO A 160 7.34 16.50 6.43
N VAL A 161 7.28 17.42 7.41
CA VAL A 161 8.45 17.85 8.19
C VAL A 161 8.89 16.73 9.12
N HIS A 162 7.94 16.16 9.85
CA HIS A 162 8.21 15.01 10.72
C HIS A 162 8.78 13.85 9.91
N ARG A 163 8.13 13.51 8.79
CA ARG A 163 8.53 12.40 7.93
C ARG A 163 9.93 12.57 7.33
N GLU A 164 10.29 13.77 6.88
CA GLU A 164 11.63 14.04 6.38
C GLU A 164 12.69 14.00 7.49
N SER A 165 12.38 14.53 8.67
CA SER A 165 13.27 14.41 9.84
C SER A 165 13.52 12.95 10.22
N THR A 166 12.45 12.14 10.28
CA THR A 166 12.52 10.72 10.59
C THR A 166 13.31 9.95 9.53
N ARG A 167 13.06 10.24 8.25
CA ARG A 167 13.81 9.66 7.12
C ARG A 167 15.32 9.86 7.27
N GLN A 168 15.75 11.07 7.60
CA GLN A 168 17.17 11.38 7.82
C GLN A 168 17.73 10.71 9.08
N GLN A 169 16.96 10.71 10.17
CA GLN A 169 17.36 10.08 11.44
C GLN A 169 17.64 8.58 11.28
N PHE A 170 16.82 7.87 10.50
CA PHE A 170 16.94 6.43 10.29
C PHE A 170 17.69 6.06 9.01
N GLY A 171 18.23 7.04 8.27
CA GLY A 171 18.98 6.79 7.04
C GLY A 171 18.14 6.16 5.93
N GLU A 172 16.83 6.35 5.95
CA GLU A 172 15.92 5.75 4.98
C GLU A 172 16.05 6.44 3.60
N PRO A 173 16.09 5.69 2.50
CA PRO A 173 16.07 6.30 1.17
C PRO A 173 14.77 7.06 0.94
N HIS A 174 13.64 6.45 1.33
CA HIS A 174 12.31 7.04 1.24
C HIS A 174 11.48 6.68 2.47
N ARG A 175 10.72 7.66 2.96
CA ARG A 175 9.67 7.46 3.96
C ARG A 175 8.34 7.91 3.38
N THR A 176 7.43 6.98 3.10
CA THR A 176 6.13 7.29 2.49
C THR A 176 4.98 6.66 3.26
N LEU A 177 3.82 7.33 3.25
CA LEU A 177 2.62 6.83 3.93
C LEU A 177 2.18 5.46 3.41
N ILE A 178 2.23 5.27 2.09
CA ILE A 178 1.88 3.99 1.47
C ILE A 178 2.93 2.92 1.77
N GLY A 179 4.22 3.29 1.85
CA GLY A 179 5.30 2.38 2.24
C GLY A 179 5.05 1.79 3.63
N HIS A 180 4.75 2.62 4.63
CA HIS A 180 4.41 2.13 5.97
C HIS A 180 3.16 1.26 5.95
N MET A 181 2.12 1.65 5.22
CA MET A 181 0.91 0.83 5.16
C MET A 181 1.18 -0.53 4.52
N ARG A 182 2.00 -0.60 3.46
CA ARG A 182 2.41 -1.86 2.84
C ARG A 182 3.17 -2.74 3.83
N HIS A 183 4.16 -2.18 4.53
CA HIS A 183 4.91 -2.87 5.58
C HIS A 183 3.98 -3.44 6.66
N GLU A 184 3.13 -2.60 7.25
CA GLU A 184 2.23 -3.03 8.33
C GLU A 184 1.20 -4.06 7.87
N THR A 185 0.74 -3.96 6.62
CA THR A 185 -0.11 -5.01 6.05
C THR A 185 0.64 -6.28 5.68
N GLY A 186 1.98 -6.25 5.57
CA GLY A 186 2.82 -7.43 5.50
C GLY A 186 2.66 -8.28 6.75
N HIS A 187 2.64 -7.67 7.93
CA HIS A 187 2.37 -8.39 9.18
C HIS A 187 0.94 -8.96 9.25
N PHE A 188 -0.07 -8.20 8.76
CA PHE A 188 -1.42 -8.74 8.60
C PHE A 188 -1.45 -9.96 7.66
N PHE A 189 -0.72 -9.87 6.54
CA PHE A 189 -0.64 -10.94 5.55
C PHE A 189 0.10 -12.16 6.11
N TRP A 190 1.14 -11.98 6.92
CA TRP A 190 1.81 -13.06 7.65
C TRP A 190 0.82 -13.85 8.50
N MET A 191 0.09 -13.16 9.39
CA MET A 191 -0.91 -13.76 10.27
C MET A 191 -2.00 -14.52 9.48
N ARG A 192 -2.37 -14.02 8.29
CA ARG A 192 -3.47 -14.59 7.50
C ARG A 192 -3.04 -15.76 6.61
N GLU A 193 -1.93 -15.61 5.91
CA GLU A 193 -1.57 -16.46 4.78
C GLU A 193 -0.34 -17.32 5.03
N ILE A 194 0.48 -16.98 6.03
CA ILE A 194 1.75 -17.65 6.30
C ILE A 194 1.66 -18.49 7.58
N GLU A 195 1.27 -17.87 8.70
CA GLU A 195 1.22 -18.51 10.01
C GLU A 195 0.30 -19.75 9.99
N GLY A 196 0.85 -20.91 10.39
CA GLY A 196 0.13 -22.18 10.43
C GLY A 196 -0.10 -22.83 9.06
N ARG A 197 0.41 -22.24 7.98
CA ARG A 197 0.17 -22.69 6.59
C ARG A 197 1.46 -22.90 5.80
N ARG A 198 2.46 -22.04 6.01
CA ARG A 198 3.70 -21.96 5.23
C ARG A 198 4.94 -21.83 6.13
N ASP A 199 4.82 -22.13 7.43
CA ASP A 199 5.85 -21.84 8.44
C ASP A 199 7.22 -22.42 8.07
N ALA A 200 7.27 -23.69 7.66
CA ALA A 200 8.55 -24.34 7.34
C ALA A 200 9.29 -23.72 6.14
N GLU A 201 8.54 -23.16 5.18
CA GLU A 201 9.12 -22.46 4.03
C GLU A 201 9.55 -21.04 4.44
N ALA A 202 8.69 -20.32 5.17
CA ALA A 202 8.99 -18.99 5.69
C ALA A 202 10.22 -19.00 6.61
N THR A 203 10.30 -19.94 7.57
CA THR A 203 11.45 -20.09 8.48
C THR A 203 12.75 -20.34 7.72
N ARG A 204 12.70 -21.08 6.61
CA ARG A 204 13.88 -21.36 5.77
C ARG A 204 14.40 -20.09 5.08
N LEU A 205 13.50 -19.19 4.69
CA LEU A 205 13.81 -18.02 3.89
C LEU A 205 14.12 -16.78 4.73
N PHE A 206 13.37 -16.56 5.81
CA PHE A 206 13.43 -15.36 6.66
C PHE A 206 14.06 -15.62 8.03
N GLY A 207 14.21 -16.88 8.42
CA GLY A 207 14.67 -17.29 9.75
C GLY A 207 13.54 -17.61 10.72
N ASP A 208 13.91 -18.21 11.85
CA ASP A 208 12.96 -18.64 12.88
C ASP A 208 12.63 -17.48 13.84
N ALA A 209 11.43 -16.92 13.74
CA ALA A 209 11.00 -15.84 14.62
C ALA A 209 10.86 -16.26 16.09
N ASP A 210 10.50 -17.52 16.37
CA ASP A 210 10.32 -18.01 17.74
C ASP A 210 11.67 -18.19 18.45
N ALA A 211 12.72 -18.54 17.70
CA ALA A 211 14.09 -18.60 18.21
C ALA A 211 14.74 -17.22 18.40
N ASN A 212 14.11 -16.14 17.91
CA ASN A 212 14.66 -14.79 17.86
C ASN A 212 13.70 -13.78 18.52
N PRO A 213 13.65 -13.68 19.85
CA PRO A 213 12.68 -12.82 20.53
C PRO A 213 12.71 -11.37 20.02
N TYR A 214 11.56 -10.90 19.53
CA TYR A 214 11.43 -9.58 18.88
C TYR A 214 12.04 -8.43 19.69
N ALA A 215 11.71 -8.33 20.99
CA ALA A 215 12.21 -7.24 21.81
C ALA A 215 13.74 -7.25 21.98
N GLU A 216 14.37 -8.43 21.99
CA GLU A 216 15.82 -8.57 22.15
C GLU A 216 16.57 -8.28 20.85
N THR A 217 16.08 -8.81 19.73
CA THR A 217 16.66 -8.60 18.40
C THR A 217 16.54 -7.14 17.95
N MET A 218 15.37 -6.52 18.15
CA MET A 218 15.19 -5.09 17.85
C MET A 218 16.12 -4.22 18.67
N LYS A 219 16.32 -4.54 19.96
CA LYS A 219 17.27 -3.82 20.81
C LYS A 219 18.70 -3.96 20.27
N GLN A 220 19.12 -5.17 19.92
CA GLN A 220 20.45 -5.42 19.34
C GLN A 220 20.64 -4.65 18.03
N TYR A 221 19.64 -4.64 17.15
CA TYR A 221 19.67 -3.89 15.90
C TYR A 221 19.86 -2.38 16.13
N TYR A 222 19.14 -1.77 17.06
CA TYR A 222 19.33 -0.35 17.37
C TYR A 222 20.67 -0.03 18.05
N GLU A 223 21.27 -0.99 18.75
CA GLU A 223 22.58 -0.83 19.40
C GLU A 223 23.75 -1.04 18.43
N GLN A 224 23.63 -1.99 17.50
CA GLN A 224 24.75 -2.48 16.67
C GLN A 224 24.61 -2.12 15.19
N GLY A 225 23.40 -1.80 14.73
CA GLY A 225 23.09 -1.63 13.32
C GLY A 225 22.88 -2.97 12.59
N PRO A 226 22.64 -2.93 11.27
CA PRO A 226 22.56 -4.12 10.44
C PRO A 226 23.92 -4.83 10.34
N PRO A 227 23.95 -6.15 10.04
CA PRO A 227 25.20 -6.87 9.75
C PRO A 227 25.91 -6.28 8.53
N GLU A 228 27.24 -6.42 8.43
CA GLU A 228 28.03 -5.79 7.35
C GLU A 228 27.60 -6.25 5.94
N ASP A 229 27.16 -7.50 5.81
CA ASP A 229 26.72 -8.15 4.57
C ASP A 229 25.20 -8.05 4.36
N TRP A 230 24.50 -7.15 5.05
CA TRP A 230 23.03 -7.05 4.97
C TRP A 230 22.53 -6.90 3.53
N ASN A 231 23.26 -6.16 2.69
CA ASN A 231 22.89 -5.87 1.30
C ASN A 231 23.01 -7.08 0.36
N GLU A 232 23.55 -8.21 0.83
CA GLU A 232 23.57 -9.48 0.11
C GLU A 232 22.35 -10.36 0.45
N GLN A 233 21.70 -10.11 1.60
CA GLN A 233 20.69 -10.99 2.17
C GLN A 233 19.30 -10.33 2.31
N PHE A 234 19.24 -9.01 2.49
CA PHE A 234 18.04 -8.28 2.87
C PHE A 234 17.75 -7.12 1.91
N ILE A 235 16.46 -6.79 1.73
CA ILE A 235 16.04 -5.70 0.83
C ILE A 235 16.31 -4.30 1.42
N SER A 236 16.39 -4.20 2.74
CA SER A 236 16.69 -2.98 3.49
C SER A 236 17.52 -3.31 4.73
N THR A 237 18.11 -2.30 5.36
CA THR A 237 18.80 -2.49 6.64
C THR A 237 17.83 -2.92 7.75
N TYR A 238 16.60 -2.40 7.71
CA TYR A 238 15.57 -2.72 8.69
C TYR A 238 15.08 -4.16 8.54
N ALA A 239 15.03 -4.71 7.32
CA ALA A 239 14.74 -6.12 7.10
C ALA A 239 15.72 -7.06 7.84
N ALA A 240 16.96 -6.63 8.08
CA ALA A 240 17.94 -7.42 8.84
C ALA A 240 17.69 -7.42 10.37
N SER A 241 16.72 -6.66 10.87
CA SER A 241 16.46 -6.51 12.31
C SER A 241 15.78 -7.74 12.93
N HIS A 242 14.88 -8.41 12.19
CA HIS A 242 14.10 -9.54 12.68
C HIS A 242 13.41 -10.30 11.53
N PRO A 243 13.19 -11.64 11.61
CA PRO A 243 12.51 -12.41 10.56
C PRO A 243 11.15 -11.88 10.10
N TRP A 244 10.30 -11.42 11.03
CA TRP A 244 9.02 -10.79 10.67
C TRP A 244 9.20 -9.47 9.91
N GLU A 245 10.24 -8.71 10.23
CA GLU A 245 10.53 -7.43 9.56
C GLU A 245 11.13 -7.68 8.16
N ASP A 246 11.97 -8.70 8.02
CA ASP A 246 12.46 -9.18 6.72
C ASP A 246 11.30 -9.56 5.78
N PHE A 247 10.32 -10.30 6.31
CA PHE A 247 9.12 -10.63 5.56
C PHE A 247 8.31 -9.39 5.20
N ALA A 248 8.01 -8.51 6.17
CA ALA A 248 7.18 -7.33 5.95
C ALA A 248 7.81 -6.35 4.95
N GLU A 249 9.13 -6.14 5.00
CA GLU A 249 9.88 -5.31 4.06
C GLU A 249 9.93 -5.95 2.66
N THR A 250 10.16 -7.27 2.57
CA THR A 250 10.13 -8.00 1.29
C THR A 250 8.74 -7.93 0.65
N TYR A 251 7.68 -8.13 1.45
CA TYR A 251 6.30 -8.02 1.03
C TYR A 251 5.97 -6.60 0.54
N ALA A 252 6.40 -5.58 1.29
CA ALA A 252 6.17 -4.19 0.92
C ALA A 252 6.86 -3.83 -0.40
N PHE A 253 8.09 -4.30 -0.60
CA PHE A 253 8.81 -4.14 -1.86
C PHE A 253 8.12 -4.87 -3.02
N TYR A 254 7.61 -6.09 -2.80
CA TYR A 254 6.84 -6.80 -3.82
C TYR A 254 5.61 -6.00 -4.28
N LEU A 255 4.84 -5.45 -3.33
CA LEU A 255 3.68 -4.61 -3.67
C LEU A 255 4.10 -3.32 -4.38
N ASP A 256 5.21 -2.70 -4.00
CA ASP A 256 5.72 -1.52 -4.68
C ASP A 256 6.12 -1.81 -6.12
N MET A 257 6.90 -2.87 -6.34
CA MET A 257 7.27 -3.36 -7.67
C MET A 257 6.02 -3.59 -8.54
N ARG A 258 5.02 -4.30 -8.01
CA ARG A 258 3.75 -4.56 -8.71
C ARG A 258 3.00 -3.27 -9.03
N ALA A 259 2.99 -2.29 -8.13
CA ALA A 259 2.33 -1.01 -8.35
C ALA A 259 3.02 -0.15 -9.42
N VAL A 260 4.36 -0.16 -9.46
CA VAL A 260 5.16 0.49 -10.50
C VAL A 260 4.89 -0.17 -11.85
N LEU A 261 4.95 -1.50 -11.94
CA LEU A 261 4.68 -2.25 -13.16
C LEU A 261 3.26 -2.03 -13.68
N ASP A 262 2.25 -2.01 -12.81
CA ASP A 262 0.88 -1.66 -13.21
C ASP A 262 0.80 -0.21 -13.72
N THR A 263 1.56 0.72 -13.13
CA THR A 263 1.60 2.12 -13.62
C THR A 263 2.18 2.18 -15.02
N LEU A 264 3.28 1.50 -15.27
CA LEU A 264 3.88 1.42 -16.60
C LEU A 264 2.94 0.75 -17.60
N ARG A 265 2.29 -0.36 -17.24
CA ARG A 265 1.32 -1.06 -18.10
C ARG A 265 0.23 -0.15 -18.65
N TRP A 266 -0.29 0.77 -17.86
CA TRP A 266 -1.39 1.64 -18.27
C TRP A 266 -0.96 2.97 -18.90
N ASN A 267 0.24 3.46 -18.60
CA ASN A 267 0.67 4.81 -18.98
C ASN A 267 1.88 4.84 -19.93
N ALA A 268 2.56 3.70 -20.07
CA ALA A 268 3.74 3.47 -20.87
C ALA A 268 3.73 2.03 -21.42
N PRO A 269 2.66 1.59 -22.13
CA PRO A 269 2.49 0.19 -22.54
C PRO A 269 3.58 -0.26 -23.52
N GLU A 270 4.14 0.66 -24.31
CA GLU A 270 5.23 0.39 -25.25
C GLU A 270 6.52 -0.05 -24.54
N GLN A 271 6.70 0.35 -23.28
CA GLN A 271 7.87 0.06 -22.46
C GLN A 271 7.75 -1.28 -21.72
N VAL A 272 6.57 -1.91 -21.73
CA VAL A 272 6.28 -3.15 -20.98
C VAL A 272 5.48 -4.17 -21.80
N GLN A 273 5.64 -4.16 -23.13
CA GLN A 273 4.88 -5.02 -24.04
C GLN A 273 5.01 -6.52 -23.74
N ASP A 274 6.19 -6.95 -23.29
CA ASP A 274 6.52 -8.34 -22.97
C ASP A 274 6.49 -8.63 -21.46
N LEU A 275 5.75 -7.84 -20.67
CA LEU A 275 5.65 -8.07 -19.22
C LEU A 275 4.92 -9.39 -18.94
N GLY A 276 5.71 -10.41 -18.62
CA GLY A 276 5.23 -11.70 -18.12
C GLY A 276 4.57 -11.59 -16.75
N ASP A 277 3.79 -12.63 -16.42
CA ASP A 277 3.16 -12.78 -15.10
C ASP A 277 4.12 -13.45 -14.08
N ASP A 278 5.28 -13.95 -14.51
CA ASP A 278 6.31 -14.54 -13.65
C ASP A 278 7.24 -13.49 -13.01
N LEU A 279 7.73 -13.80 -11.82
CA LEU A 279 8.62 -12.89 -11.06
C LEU A 279 9.91 -12.50 -11.81
N PRO A 280 10.66 -13.41 -12.47
CA PRO A 280 11.84 -13.03 -13.25
C PRO A 280 11.57 -11.95 -14.29
N SER A 281 10.50 -12.09 -15.07
CA SER A 281 10.07 -11.10 -16.06
C SER A 281 9.70 -9.75 -15.42
N MET A 282 8.99 -9.80 -14.27
CA MET A 282 8.63 -8.61 -13.50
C MET A 282 9.86 -7.85 -12.98
N LEU A 283 10.80 -8.56 -12.36
CA LEU A 283 12.03 -7.97 -11.84
C LEU A 283 12.89 -7.35 -12.95
N ALA A 284 13.07 -8.06 -14.07
CA ALA A 284 13.83 -7.54 -15.20
C ALA A 284 13.23 -6.23 -15.74
N THR A 285 11.90 -6.17 -15.84
CA THR A 285 11.18 -4.97 -16.28
C THR A 285 11.29 -3.84 -15.26
N TYR A 286 11.08 -4.14 -13.97
CA TYR A 286 11.16 -3.17 -12.88
C TYR A 286 12.56 -2.55 -12.78
N CYS A 287 13.62 -3.37 -12.81
CA CYS A 287 14.99 -2.89 -12.78
C CYS A 287 15.33 -2.01 -13.99
N SER A 288 14.88 -2.41 -15.18
CA SER A 288 15.11 -1.62 -16.41
C SER A 288 14.42 -0.26 -16.36
N ALA A 289 13.18 -0.21 -15.89
CA ALA A 289 12.46 1.04 -15.67
C ALA A 289 13.11 1.88 -14.57
N GLY A 290 13.57 1.24 -13.50
CA GLY A 290 14.21 1.90 -12.36
C GLY A 290 15.47 2.65 -12.72
N ILE A 291 16.30 2.11 -13.62
CA ILE A 291 17.47 2.83 -14.15
C ILE A 291 17.04 4.17 -14.77
N VAL A 292 16.03 4.16 -15.65
CA VAL A 292 15.56 5.39 -16.31
C VAL A 292 14.96 6.37 -15.31
N LEU A 293 14.13 5.90 -14.38
CA LEU A 293 13.49 6.73 -13.36
C LEU A 293 14.53 7.38 -12.43
N ASN A 294 15.53 6.62 -12.00
CA ASN A 294 16.60 7.13 -11.15
C ASN A 294 17.46 8.15 -11.90
N GLU A 295 17.82 7.92 -13.16
CA GLU A 295 18.59 8.88 -13.96
C GLU A 295 17.82 10.19 -14.24
N ILE A 296 16.49 10.12 -14.42
CA ILE A 296 15.63 11.32 -14.50
C ILE A 296 15.72 12.11 -13.20
N ASN A 297 15.58 11.46 -12.05
CA ASN A 297 15.69 12.13 -10.75
C ASN A 297 17.08 12.74 -10.53
N ARG A 298 18.15 11.99 -10.79
CA ARG A 298 19.55 12.46 -10.67
C ARG A 298 19.82 13.67 -11.55
N THR A 299 19.29 13.69 -12.77
CA THR A 299 19.40 14.84 -13.69
C THR A 299 18.77 16.12 -13.11
N MET A 300 17.74 15.97 -12.27
CA MET A 300 17.09 17.07 -11.56
C MET A 300 17.73 17.37 -10.18
N GLY A 301 18.77 16.63 -9.78
CA GLY A 301 19.39 16.74 -8.45
C GLY A 301 18.54 16.16 -7.33
N LEU A 302 17.60 15.26 -7.65
CA LEU A 302 16.78 14.53 -6.70
C LEU A 302 17.41 13.18 -6.36
N THR A 303 17.02 12.60 -5.22
CA THR A 303 17.39 11.22 -4.86
C THR A 303 16.78 10.23 -5.84
N ASP A 304 17.39 9.05 -5.96
CA ASP A 304 16.81 7.90 -6.68
C ASP A 304 15.35 7.67 -6.27
N LEU A 305 14.52 7.19 -7.19
CA LEU A 305 13.10 6.92 -6.94
C LEU A 305 12.85 5.47 -6.51
N VAL A 306 13.65 4.55 -7.06
CA VAL A 306 13.66 3.11 -6.76
C VAL A 306 15.10 2.68 -6.47
N PRO A 307 15.62 2.99 -5.29
CA PRO A 307 17.03 2.79 -4.93
C PRO A 307 17.36 1.34 -4.53
N GLU A 308 16.37 0.46 -4.44
CA GLU A 308 16.54 -0.89 -3.91
C GLU A 308 17.43 -1.76 -4.80
N VAL A 309 18.28 -2.56 -4.16
CA VAL A 309 19.11 -3.58 -4.81
C VAL A 309 18.55 -4.94 -4.46
N VAL A 310 18.37 -5.79 -5.46
CA VAL A 310 17.72 -7.10 -5.31
C VAL A 310 18.76 -8.23 -5.46
N PRO A 311 19.46 -8.62 -4.39
CA PRO A 311 20.42 -9.73 -4.44
C PRO A 311 19.70 -11.09 -4.57
N PRO A 312 20.41 -12.18 -4.94
CA PRO A 312 19.79 -13.50 -5.14
C PRO A 312 18.97 -14.01 -3.96
N ALA A 313 19.40 -13.75 -2.72
CA ALA A 313 18.66 -14.14 -1.52
C ALA A 313 17.28 -13.46 -1.45
N VAL A 314 17.22 -12.16 -1.80
CA VAL A 314 15.96 -11.41 -1.85
C VAL A 314 15.07 -11.87 -3.00
N VAL A 315 15.65 -12.26 -4.15
CA VAL A 315 14.87 -12.86 -5.25
C VAL A 315 14.13 -14.12 -4.78
N SER A 316 14.78 -14.99 -3.98
CA SER A 316 14.12 -16.18 -3.41
C SER A 316 12.97 -15.82 -2.46
N LYS A 317 13.15 -14.80 -1.61
CA LYS A 317 12.10 -14.31 -0.71
C LYS A 317 10.93 -13.68 -1.47
N LEU A 318 11.22 -12.94 -2.54
CA LEU A 318 10.20 -12.38 -3.43
C LEU A 318 9.45 -13.48 -4.19
N GLN A 319 10.12 -14.55 -4.60
CA GLN A 319 9.48 -15.70 -5.24
C GLN A 319 8.47 -16.35 -4.31
N PHE A 320 8.82 -16.52 -3.04
CA PHE A 320 7.88 -17.00 -2.03
C PHE A 320 6.64 -16.10 -1.91
N VAL A 321 6.81 -14.77 -1.78
CA VAL A 321 5.68 -13.84 -1.71
C VAL A 321 4.82 -13.92 -2.97
N HIS A 322 5.45 -13.97 -4.15
CA HIS A 322 4.78 -14.11 -5.43
C HIS A 322 3.93 -15.39 -5.49
N ASP A 323 4.50 -16.54 -5.12
CA ASP A 323 3.84 -17.84 -5.14
C ASP A 323 2.64 -17.89 -4.18
N VAL A 324 2.72 -17.23 -3.02
CA VAL A 324 1.57 -17.11 -2.12
C VAL A 324 0.43 -16.34 -2.80
N PHE A 325 0.70 -15.18 -3.41
CA PHE A 325 -0.32 -14.43 -4.15
C PHE A 325 -0.91 -15.24 -5.32
N GLU A 326 -0.10 -15.95 -6.09
CA GLU A 326 -0.56 -16.79 -7.19
C GLU A 326 -1.43 -17.97 -6.70
N SER A 327 -1.09 -18.56 -5.55
CA SER A 327 -1.89 -19.61 -4.92
C SER A 327 -3.28 -19.11 -4.51
N LEU A 328 -3.35 -17.89 -3.97
CA LEU A 328 -4.62 -17.25 -3.59
C LEU A 328 -5.46 -16.89 -4.81
N ARG A 329 -4.83 -16.36 -5.87
CA ARG A 329 -5.49 -15.98 -7.12
C ARG A 329 -6.11 -17.17 -7.84
N THR A 330 -5.43 -18.32 -7.83
CA THR A 330 -5.88 -19.54 -8.51
C THR A 330 -6.78 -20.42 -7.65
N GLY A 331 -6.92 -20.12 -6.35
CA GLY A 331 -7.64 -20.94 -5.39
C GLY A 331 -6.96 -22.29 -5.09
N VAL A 332 -5.71 -22.47 -5.55
CA VAL A 332 -4.92 -23.68 -5.30
C VAL A 332 -4.17 -23.45 -3.99
N VAL A 333 -4.65 -24.05 -2.90
CA VAL A 333 -3.84 -24.16 -1.69
C VAL A 333 -2.67 -25.09 -2.01
N SER A 334 -1.45 -24.55 -2.10
CA SER A 334 -0.25 -25.37 -2.19
C SER A 334 -0.21 -26.27 -0.95
N GLN A 335 -0.54 -27.54 -1.13
CA GLN A 335 -0.30 -28.56 -0.12
C GLN A 335 1.21 -28.79 -0.10
N SER A 336 1.89 -28.28 0.92
CA SER A 336 3.22 -28.75 1.31
C SER A 336 3.09 -29.77 2.42
#